data_AF-Q8IWZ9-F1
#
_entry.id   AF-Q8IWZ9-F1
#
_cell.length_a   1.000
_cell.length_b   1.000
_cell.length_c   1.000
_cell.angle_alpha   90.00
_cell.angle_beta   90.00
_cell.angle_gamma   90.00
#
_symmetry.space_group_name_H-M   'P 1'
#
loop_
_entity.id
_entity.type
_entity.pdbx_description
1 polymer ?
#
loop_
_entity_poly.entity_id
_entity_poly.type
_entity_poly.pdbx_seq_one_letter_code
_entity_poly.pdbx_strand_id
1 'polypeptide(L)' 'FFPNGEAICTGSDDASCRLFDLRADQELICFSHESIICGITSVAFSLSGRLLFAGYDDFNCNVWDSMKSERV' A
#
# COMPACT_ATOMS: atom_id res chain seq x y z
N PHE A 1 -8.64 -4.36 -3.26
CA PHE A 1 -9.70 -3.54 -2.63
C PHE A 1 -9.48 -3.50 -1.13
N PHE A 2 -9.77 -2.37 -0.49
CA PHE A 2 -9.87 -2.27 0.96
C PHE A 2 -11.09 -3.08 1.45
N PRO A 3 -11.08 -3.64 2.67
CA PRO A 3 -12.16 -4.53 3.13
C PRO A 3 -13.58 -3.93 3.09
N ASN A 4 -13.73 -2.60 3.20
CA ASN A 4 -15.03 -1.92 3.10
C ASN A 4 -15.53 -1.76 1.65
N GLY A 5 -14.69 -2.00 0.64
CA GLY A 5 -15.03 -1.83 -0.78
C GLY A 5 -15.03 -0.38 -1.28
N GLU A 6 -14.77 0.62 -0.45
CA GLU A 6 -14.81 2.04 -0.83
C GLU A 6 -13.44 2.58 -1.29
N ALA A 7 -12.37 1.83 -1.06
CA ALA A 7 -11.00 2.22 -1.41
C ALA A 7 -10.24 1.10 -2.12
N ILE A 8 -9.24 1.49 -2.91
CA ILE A 8 -8.33 0.57 -3.61
C ILE A 8 -6.88 0.91 -3.29
N CYS A 9 -6.05 -0.12 -3.16
CA CYS A 9 -4.61 0.05 -3.08
C CYS A 9 -3.98 -0.46 -4.36
N THR A 10 -2.98 0.26 -4.83
CA THR A 10 -2.14 -0.07 -5.98
C THR A 10 -0.70 -0.17 -5.51
N GLY A 11 0.04 -1.10 -6.11
CA GLY A 11 1.50 -1.16 -6.02
C GLY A 11 2.08 -0.82 -7.39
N SER A 12 3.20 -0.11 -7.41
CA SER A 12 3.83 0.40 -8.62
C SER A 12 5.32 0.05 -8.68
N ASP A 13 5.87 0.04 -9.89
CA ASP A 13 7.30 -0.14 -10.14
C ASP A 13 8.13 1.09 -9.69
N ASP A 14 7.47 2.20 -9.35
CA ASP A 14 8.12 3.40 -8.76
C ASP A 14 8.45 3.25 -7.26
N ALA A 15 8.38 2.02 -6.72
CA ALA A 15 8.59 1.67 -5.32
C ALA A 15 7.57 2.27 -4.33
N SER A 16 6.42 2.75 -4.82
CA SER A 16 5.33 3.26 -3.97
C SER A 16 4.06 2.42 -4.04
N CYS A 17 3.40 2.23 -2.89
CA CYS A 17 2.00 1.83 -2.86
C CYS A 17 1.14 3.08 -2.67
N ARG A 18 -0.02 3.12 -3.31
CA ARG A 18 -0.96 4.25 -3.17
C ARG A 18 -2.35 3.76 -2.84
N LEU A 19 -3.00 4.41 -1.89
CA LEU A 19 -4.39 4.19 -1.50
C LEU A 19 -5.26 5.27 -2.14
N PHE A 20 -6.29 4.87 -2.87
CA PHE A 20 -7.27 5.74 -3.50
C PHE A 20 -8.65 5.50 -2.91
N ASP A 21 -9.40 6.59 -2.73
CA ASP A 21 -10.80 6.53 -2.31
C ASP A 21 -11.71 6.75 -3.52
N LEU A 22 -12.68 5.85 -3.71
CA LEU A 22 -13.57 5.87 -4.87
C LEU A 22 -14.59 7.02 -4.83
N ARG A 23 -14.88 7.58 -3.65
CA ARG A 23 -15.85 8.68 -3.48
C ARG A 23 -15.17 10.04 -3.58
N ALA A 24 -13.94 10.13 -3.07
CA ALA A 24 -13.14 11.34 -3.18
C ALA A 24 -12.48 11.49 -4.56
N ASP A 25 -12.41 10.41 -5.35
CA ASP A 25 -11.80 10.35 -6.68
C ASP A 25 -10.35 10.86 -6.70
N GLN A 26 -9.59 10.54 -5.65
CA GLN A 26 -8.21 10.97 -5.48
C GLN A 26 -7.39 10.01 -4.62
N GLU A 27 -6.07 10.21 -4.68
CA GLU A 27 -5.11 9.56 -3.79
C GLU A 27 -5.30 10.07 -2.35
N LEU A 28 -5.36 9.16 -1.39
CA LEU A 28 -5.41 9.48 0.04
C LEU A 28 -4.03 9.38 0.70
N ILE A 29 -3.28 8.31 0.39
CA ILE A 29 -2.04 7.95 1.08
C ILE A 29 -1.05 7.36 0.08
N CYS A 30 0.20 7.81 0.18
CA CYS A 30 1.35 7.20 -0.47
C CYS A 30 2.22 6.49 0.58
N PHE A 31 2.46 5.19 0.39
CA PHE A 31 3.38 4.40 1.18
C PHE A 31 4.69 4.28 0.41
N SER A 32 5.72 4.94 0.92
CA SER A 32 7.06 4.94 0.34
C SER A 32 8.08 5.10 1.45
N HIS A 33 9.31 4.66 1.21
CA HIS A 33 10.42 4.86 2.13
C HIS A 33 11.70 5.05 1.31
N GLU A 34 12.55 6.01 1.69
CA GLU A 34 13.72 6.42 0.89
C GLU A 34 14.70 5.27 0.59
N SER A 35 14.74 4.25 1.46
CA SER A 35 15.60 3.07 1.27
C SER A 35 15.04 2.04 0.27
N ILE A 36 13.78 2.17 -0.12
CA ILE A 36 13.08 1.19 -0.96
C ILE A 36 13.03 1.76 -2.37
N ILE A 37 13.76 1.11 -3.28
CA ILE A 37 13.90 1.52 -4.69
C ILE A 37 13.45 0.43 -5.67
N CYS A 38 12.91 -0.67 -5.15
CA CYS A 38 12.44 -1.82 -5.90
C CYS A 38 10.93 -1.76 -6.13
N GLY A 39 10.48 -2.34 -7.24
CA GLY A 39 9.07 -2.37 -7.61
C GLY A 39 8.22 -3.23 -6.66
N ILE A 40 6.93 -2.91 -6.62
CA ILE A 40 5.94 -3.67 -5.85
C ILE A 40 5.21 -4.62 -6.79
N THR A 41 5.28 -5.91 -6.50
CA THR A 41 4.69 -6.97 -7.34
C THR A 41 3.30 -7.39 -6.87
N SER A 42 2.99 -7.15 -5.59
CA SER A 42 1.72 -7.59 -5.00
C SER A 42 1.33 -6.76 -3.78
N VAL A 43 0.02 -6.57 -3.59
CA VAL A 43 -0.55 -5.85 -2.44
C VAL A 43 -1.76 -6.59 -1.88
N ALA A 44 -1.89 -6.63 -0.55
CA ALA A 44 -3.05 -7.21 0.14
C ALA A 44 -3.32 -6.52 1.48
N PHE A 45 -4.58 -6.31 1.83
CA PHE A 45 -4.97 -5.79 3.14
C PHE A 45 -5.18 -6.91 4.16
N SER A 46 -4.94 -6.60 5.44
CA SER A 46 -5.49 -7.40 6.54
C SER A 46 -7.01 -7.35 6.55
N LEU A 47 -7.64 -8.31 7.24
CA LEU A 47 -9.10 -8.34 7.41
C LEU A 47 -9.65 -7.04 8.03
N SER A 48 -8.88 -6.43 8.94
CA SER A 48 -9.25 -5.14 9.55
C SER A 48 -8.99 -3.93 8.65
N GLY A 49 -8.23 -4.09 7.56
CA GLY A 49 -7.73 -3.00 6.72
C GLY A 49 -6.61 -2.18 7.36
N ARG A 50 -6.22 -2.43 8.61
CA ARG A 50 -5.19 -1.67 9.33
C ARG A 50 -3.78 -1.92 8.79
N LEU A 51 -3.52 -3.12 8.30
CA LEU A 51 -2.22 -3.49 7.76
C LEU A 51 -2.32 -3.69 6.26
N LEU A 52 -1.37 -3.12 5.53
CA LEU A 52 -1.16 -3.36 4.11
C LEU A 52 0.13 -4.18 3.97
N PHE A 53 0.00 -5.37 3.38
CA PHE A 53 1.12 -6.20 2.98
C PHE A 53 1.49 -5.85 1.54
N ALA A 54 2.75 -5.52 1.31
CA ALA A 54 3.28 -5.22 0.00
C ALA A 54 4.52 -6.09 -0.26
N GLY A 55 4.46 -6.91 -1.33
CA GLY A 55 5.57 -7.72 -1.79
C GLY A 55 6.45 -6.94 -2.76
N TYR A 56 7.76 -6.95 -2.53
CA TYR A 56 8.74 -6.17 -3.28
C TYR A 56 9.69 -7.08 -4.07
N ASP A 57 10.30 -6.53 -5.12
CA ASP A 57 11.29 -7.24 -5.95
C ASP A 57 12.61 -7.54 -5.23
N ASP A 58 12.85 -6.95 -4.05
CA ASP A 58 14.03 -7.23 -3.22
C ASP A 58 13.91 -8.53 -2.39
N PHE A 59 12.93 -9.37 -2.74
CA PHE A 59 12.59 -10.63 -2.08
C PHE A 59 12.01 -10.47 -0.66
N ASN A 60 11.69 -9.24 -0.24
CA ASN A 60 11.04 -8.99 1.04
C ASN A 60 9.56 -8.63 0.87
N CYS A 61 8.83 -8.76 1.98
CA CYS A 61 7.48 -8.22 2.13
C CYS A 61 7.53 -7.15 3.24
N ASN A 62 7.09 -5.94 2.92
CA ASN A 62 6.96 -4.88 3.92
C ASN A 62 5.50 -4.79 4.38
N VAL A 63 5.34 -4.52 5.67
CA VAL A 63 4.03 -4.29 6.30
C VAL A 63 3.90 -2.80 6.58
N TRP A 64 2.81 -2.21 6.14
CA TRP A 64 2.52 -0.79 6.32
C TRP A 64 1.28 -0.60 7.18
N ASP A 65 1.33 0.37 8.07
CA ASP A 65 0.14 0.84 8.78
C ASP A 65 -0.65 1.76 7.85
N SER A 66 -1.84 1.31 7.45
CA SER A 66 -2.69 2.01 6.46
C SER A 66 -3.21 3.37 6.95
N MET A 67 -3.15 3.65 8.26
CA MET A 67 -3.61 4.91 8.83
C MET A 67 -2.46 5.88 9.11
N LYS A 68 -1.24 5.37 9.27
CA LYS A 68 -0.06 6.17 9.60
C LYS A 68 0.90 6.38 8.44
N SER A 69 0.77 5.60 7.37
CA SER A 69 1.74 5.56 6.25
C SER A 69 3.16 5.15 6.67
N GLU A 70 3.30 4.52 7.83
CA GLU A 70 4.58 4.09 8.39
C GLU A 70 4.77 2.58 8.17
N ARG A 71 6.01 2.18 7.90
CA ARG A 71 6.38 0.76 7.90
C ARG A 71 6.41 0.25 9.33
N VAL A 72 5.78 -0.90 9.56
CA VAL A 72 5.74 -1.60 10.87
C VAL A 72 6.99 -2.44 11.07
#